data_AF-A0A523M1H5-F1
#
_entry.id   AF-A0A523M1H5-F1
#
_cell.length_a   1.000
_cell.length_b   1.000
_cell.length_c   1.000
_cell.angle_alpha   90.00
_cell.angle_beta   90.00
_cell.angle_gamma   90.00
#
_symmetry.space_group_name_H-M   'P 1'
#
loop_
_entity.id
_entity.type
_entity.pdbx_description
1 polymer ?
#
loop_
_entity_poly.entity_id
_entity_poly.type
_entity_poly.pdbx_seq_one_letter_code
_entity_poly.pdbx_strand_id
1 'polypeptide(L)'
;MTPATMKETATPNNNTGRRSKLRYARVFIVLLGLGLVVTIGTIAGVIGANYYVTPALPAAETIRDIPLQIPLRIFSRDGLLIEEIGQRRRILIRYDDVPEHVVNAFIAAEDRRFWVHSGIDYRGIIRALFQLLTTGDIASGGSTLTQQLARDYFLNLDQTIDRKFKEAALAVRIEQEFSKETIMEL
;
A
#
# COMPACT_ATOMS: atom_id res chain seq x y z
N MET A 1 -73.61 -51.99 -0.36
CA MET A 1 -72.25 -51.86 -0.93
C MET A 1 -71.88 -50.38 -0.92
N THR A 2 -70.76 -50.06 -0.31
CA THR A 2 -70.32 -48.78 0.27
C THR A 2 -70.02 -47.65 -0.75
N PRO A 3 -70.14 -46.37 -0.35
CA PRO A 3 -69.89 -45.23 -1.23
C PRO A 3 -68.40 -44.99 -1.42
N ALA A 4 -68.00 -44.64 -2.65
CA ALA A 4 -66.64 -44.27 -2.98
C ALA A 4 -66.31 -42.87 -2.42
N THR A 5 -65.38 -42.81 -1.47
CA THR A 5 -64.81 -41.57 -0.95
C THR A 5 -63.84 -40.96 -1.96
N MET A 6 -64.22 -39.81 -2.53
CA MET A 6 -63.37 -38.98 -3.37
C MET A 6 -62.29 -38.32 -2.52
N LYS A 7 -61.02 -38.63 -2.75
CA LYS A 7 -59.89 -37.95 -2.10
C LYS A 7 -59.67 -36.60 -2.79
N GLU A 8 -59.90 -35.52 -2.05
CA GLU A 8 -59.53 -34.16 -2.43
C GLU A 8 -58.00 -34.03 -2.45
N THR A 9 -57.41 -33.89 -3.64
CA THR A 9 -55.99 -33.59 -3.81
C THR A 9 -55.77 -32.10 -3.54
N ALA A 10 -55.22 -31.78 -2.36
CA ALA A 10 -54.77 -30.44 -2.03
C ALA A 10 -53.68 -29.97 -3.01
N THR A 11 -53.91 -28.85 -3.68
CA THR A 11 -52.92 -28.17 -4.54
C THR A 11 -51.75 -27.67 -3.69
N PRO A 12 -50.49 -27.87 -4.13
CA PRO A 12 -49.33 -27.45 -3.34
C PRO A 12 -49.30 -25.92 -3.23
N ASN A 13 -49.32 -25.43 -1.99
CA ASN A 13 -49.26 -24.00 -1.67
C ASN A 13 -47.90 -23.41 -2.08
N ASN A 14 -47.82 -22.88 -3.30
CA ASN A 14 -46.64 -22.27 -3.92
C ASN A 14 -46.16 -20.97 -3.23
N ASN A 15 -46.86 -20.49 -2.20
CA ASN A 15 -46.53 -19.25 -1.51
C ASN A 15 -45.29 -19.36 -0.62
N THR A 16 -44.90 -20.59 -0.21
CA THR A 16 -43.73 -20.82 0.65
C THR A 16 -42.42 -20.52 -0.08
N GLY A 17 -42.29 -20.94 -1.35
CA GLY A 17 -41.12 -20.67 -2.19
C GLY A 17 -41.04 -19.22 -2.71
N ARG A 18 -42.19 -18.55 -2.88
CA ARG A 18 -42.24 -17.14 -3.29
C ARG A 18 -41.82 -16.20 -2.14
N ARG A 19 -42.20 -16.53 -0.89
CA ARG A 19 -41.80 -15.77 0.31
C ARG A 19 -40.31 -15.90 0.64
N SER A 20 -39.69 -17.05 0.44
CA SER A 20 -38.23 -17.21 0.65
C SER A 20 -37.41 -16.47 -0.41
N LYS A 21 -37.79 -16.54 -1.70
CA LYS A 21 -37.15 -15.78 -2.79
C LYS A 21 -37.20 -14.27 -2.57
N LEU A 22 -38.32 -13.74 -2.07
CA LEU A 22 -38.47 -12.32 -1.72
C LEU A 22 -37.59 -11.91 -0.52
N ARG A 23 -37.35 -12.81 0.44
CA ARG A 23 -36.43 -12.56 1.57
C ARG A 23 -34.97 -12.52 1.09
N TYR A 24 -34.54 -13.47 0.26
CA TYR A 24 -33.20 -13.46 -0.32
C TYR A 24 -32.96 -12.25 -1.23
N ALA A 25 -33.95 -11.84 -2.03
CA ALA A 25 -33.86 -10.63 -2.84
C ALA A 25 -33.71 -9.36 -1.99
N ARG A 26 -34.45 -9.25 -0.87
CA ARG A 26 -34.29 -8.12 0.06
C ARG A 26 -32.91 -8.11 0.73
N VAL A 27 -32.44 -9.27 1.20
CA VAL A 27 -31.08 -9.39 1.77
C VAL A 27 -30.03 -9.01 0.73
N PHE A 28 -30.18 -9.46 -0.51
CA PHE A 28 -29.26 -9.12 -1.61
C PHE A 28 -29.25 -7.62 -1.91
N ILE A 29 -30.41 -6.97 -1.97
CA ILE A 29 -30.52 -5.51 -2.18
C ILE A 29 -29.86 -4.73 -1.02
N VAL A 30 -30.06 -5.18 0.22
CA VAL A 30 -29.44 -4.56 1.41
C VAL A 30 -27.92 -4.72 1.37
N LEU A 31 -27.40 -5.90 0.99
CA LEU A 31 -25.96 -6.14 0.84
C LEU A 31 -25.35 -5.29 -0.29
N LEU A 32 -26.06 -5.15 -1.42
CA LEU A 32 -25.65 -4.27 -2.51
C LEU A 32 -25.62 -2.80 -2.09
N GLY A 33 -26.64 -2.34 -1.36
CA GLY A 33 -26.71 -0.99 -0.83
C GLY A 33 -25.58 -0.70 0.18
N LEU A 34 -25.31 -1.64 1.09
CA LEU A 34 -24.20 -1.53 2.03
C LEU A 34 -22.84 -1.50 1.30
N GLY A 35 -22.66 -2.36 0.29
CA GLY A 35 -21.46 -2.37 -0.56
C GLY A 35 -21.26 -1.04 -1.30
N LEU A 36 -22.34 -0.44 -1.81
CA LEU A 36 -22.29 0.87 -2.47
C LEU A 36 -21.88 1.98 -1.50
N VAL A 37 -22.45 2.01 -0.29
CA VAL A 37 -22.10 3.00 0.74
C VAL A 37 -20.65 2.89 1.16
N VAL A 38 -20.14 1.67 1.37
CA VAL A 38 -18.72 1.45 1.67
C VAL A 38 -17.84 1.93 0.53
N THR A 39 -18.19 1.61 -0.72
CA THR A 39 -17.41 2.02 -1.90
C THR A 39 -17.37 3.54 -2.03
N ILE A 40 -18.52 4.22 -1.91
CA ILE A 40 -18.61 5.68 -1.98
C ILE A 40 -17.84 6.33 -0.84
N GLY A 41 -17.96 5.82 0.39
CA GLY A 41 -17.20 6.31 1.55
C GLY A 41 -15.70 6.15 1.37
N THR A 42 -15.27 5.04 0.76
CA THR A 42 -13.85 4.79 0.46
C THR A 42 -13.33 5.76 -0.61
N ILE A 43 -14.10 5.96 -1.70
CA ILE A 43 -13.75 6.91 -2.77
C ILE A 43 -13.69 8.34 -2.21
N ALA A 44 -14.68 8.77 -1.43
CA ALA A 44 -14.70 10.08 -0.80
C ALA A 44 -13.54 10.25 0.19
N GLY A 45 -13.21 9.21 0.96
CA GLY A 45 -12.06 9.19 1.86
C GLY A 45 -10.74 9.32 1.12
N VAL A 46 -10.57 8.61 0.00
CA VAL A 46 -9.37 8.70 -0.86
C VAL A 46 -9.27 10.10 -1.48
N ILE A 47 -10.36 10.66 -2.00
CA ILE A 47 -10.39 12.01 -2.58
C ILE A 47 -10.10 13.07 -1.51
N GLY A 48 -10.68 12.94 -0.32
CA GLY A 48 -10.45 13.85 0.79
C GLY A 48 -9.00 13.79 1.30
N ALA A 49 -8.44 12.59 1.44
CA ALA A 49 -7.04 12.39 1.77
C ALA A 49 -6.13 13.00 0.69
N ASN A 50 -6.45 12.81 -0.60
CA ASN A 50 -5.71 13.42 -1.70
C ASN A 50 -5.78 14.96 -1.63
N TYR A 51 -6.95 15.55 -1.40
CA TYR A 51 -7.10 17.00 -1.32
C TYR A 51 -6.38 17.62 -0.12
N TYR A 52 -6.32 16.91 1.01
CA TYR A 52 -5.62 17.36 2.21
C TYR A 52 -4.09 17.22 2.10
N VAL A 53 -3.62 16.12 1.49
CA VAL A 53 -2.19 15.77 1.47
C VAL A 53 -1.48 16.41 0.27
N THR A 54 -2.10 16.48 -0.91
CA THR A 54 -1.44 16.97 -2.14
C THR A 54 -0.86 18.38 -2.11
N PRO A 55 -1.44 19.38 -1.41
CA PRO A 55 -0.84 20.72 -1.30
C PRO A 55 0.41 20.74 -0.42
N ALA A 56 0.56 19.75 0.47
CA ALA A 56 1.68 19.63 1.39
C ALA A 56 2.80 18.71 0.87
N LEU A 57 2.64 18.15 -0.34
CA LEU A 57 3.63 17.29 -0.97
C LEU A 57 4.53 18.10 -1.91
N PRO A 58 5.84 17.78 -1.96
CA PRO A 58 6.76 18.40 -2.91
C PRO A 58 6.30 18.20 -4.36
N ALA A 59 6.66 19.15 -5.22
CA ALA A 59 6.40 19.08 -6.65
C ALA A 59 7.24 17.97 -7.30
N ALA A 60 6.81 17.50 -8.47
CA ALA A 60 7.50 16.41 -9.19
C ALA A 60 8.96 16.77 -9.52
N GLU A 61 9.21 18.04 -9.81
CA GLU A 61 10.55 18.57 -10.09
C GLU A 61 11.46 18.40 -8.86
N THR A 62 10.96 18.69 -7.66
CA THR A 62 11.68 18.47 -6.40
C THR A 62 11.93 16.98 -6.14
N ILE A 63 11.06 16.10 -6.64
CA ILE A 63 11.24 14.65 -6.54
C ILE A 63 12.34 14.18 -7.49
N ARG A 64 12.50 14.79 -8.67
CA ARG A 64 13.56 14.44 -9.62
C ARG A 64 14.94 14.91 -9.15
N ASP A 65 14.99 16.07 -8.50
CA ASP A 65 16.23 16.68 -8.01
C ASP A 65 16.51 16.35 -6.53
N ILE A 66 16.45 15.06 -6.16
CA ILE A 66 16.73 14.62 -4.79
C ILE A 66 18.17 15.00 -4.41
N PRO A 67 18.39 15.81 -3.35
CA PRO A 67 19.73 16.10 -2.87
C PRO A 67 20.30 14.85 -2.20
N LEU A 68 21.09 14.07 -2.96
CA LEU A 68 21.85 12.96 -2.41
C LEU A 68 22.86 13.53 -1.40
N GLN A 69 22.74 13.11 -0.13
CA GLN A 69 23.64 13.52 0.96
C GLN A 69 25.02 12.82 0.83
N ILE A 70 25.70 13.06 -0.29
CA ILE A 70 27.03 12.52 -0.59
C ILE A 70 28.08 13.38 0.13
N PRO A 71 28.99 12.77 0.90
CA PRO A 71 30.00 13.53 1.61
C PRO A 71 31.10 14.03 0.66
N LEU A 72 31.68 15.19 1.00
CA LEU A 72 32.88 15.71 0.35
C LEU A 72 34.09 14.85 0.74
N ARG A 73 34.84 14.36 -0.24
CA ARG A 73 36.07 13.60 0.00
C ARG A 73 37.29 14.41 -0.37
N ILE A 74 38.24 14.49 0.55
CA ILE A 74 39.52 15.17 0.37
C ILE A 74 40.59 14.10 0.17
N PHE A 75 41.25 14.12 -0.98
CA PHE A 75 42.33 13.20 -1.33
C PHE A 75 43.67 13.93 -1.34
N SER A 76 44.72 13.20 -0.97
CA SER A 76 46.11 13.61 -1.14
C SER A 76 46.53 13.56 -2.61
N ARG A 77 47.69 14.18 -2.95
CA ARG A 77 48.21 14.18 -4.33
C ARG A 77 48.50 12.77 -4.85
N ASP A 78 48.81 11.84 -3.97
CA ASP A 78 49.04 10.42 -4.21
C ASP A 78 47.76 9.57 -4.20
N GLY A 79 46.58 10.19 -4.05
CA GLY A 79 45.28 9.53 -4.19
C GLY A 79 44.75 8.86 -2.91
N LEU A 80 45.45 8.98 -1.78
CA LEU A 80 44.97 8.49 -0.49
C LEU A 80 43.88 9.42 0.07
N LEU A 81 42.76 8.85 0.54
CA LEU A 81 41.70 9.58 1.22
C LEU A 81 42.24 10.15 2.54
N ILE A 82 42.23 11.48 2.67
CA ILE A 82 42.63 12.20 3.87
C ILE A 82 41.43 12.32 4.81
N GLU A 83 40.31 12.81 4.30
CA GLU A 83 39.12 13.12 5.11
C GLU A 83 37.83 13.03 4.29
N GLU A 84 36.73 12.73 4.98
CA GLU A 84 35.37 12.74 4.44
C GLU A 84 34.48 13.66 5.28
N ILE A 85 33.93 14.72 4.67
CA ILE A 85 33.11 15.75 5.32
C ILE A 85 31.66 15.62 4.84
N GLY A 86 30.77 15.20 5.71
CA GLY A 86 29.33 15.13 5.44
C GLY A 86 28.55 14.51 6.60
N GLN A 87 27.23 14.73 6.62
CA GLN A 87 26.37 14.19 7.68
C GLN A 87 26.22 12.66 7.62
N ARG A 88 26.34 12.08 6.42
CA ARG A 88 26.23 10.63 6.19
C ARG A 88 27.42 10.12 5.40
N ARG A 89 27.92 8.96 5.79
CA ARG A 89 28.89 8.19 5.01
C ARG A 89 28.14 7.44 3.92
N ARG A 90 28.10 8.01 2.72
CA ARG A 90 27.42 7.43 1.56
C ARG A 90 28.38 7.30 0.39
N ILE A 91 28.33 6.15 -0.28
CA ILE A 91 28.98 5.92 -1.58
C ILE A 91 27.85 5.73 -2.57
N LEU A 92 27.84 6.53 -3.63
CA LEU A 92 26.91 6.32 -4.73
C LEU A 92 27.40 5.11 -5.54
N ILE A 93 26.55 4.11 -5.66
CA ILE A 93 26.75 2.91 -6.47
C ILE A 93 25.57 2.80 -7.41
N ARG A 94 25.79 2.39 -8.66
CA ARG A 94 24.67 2.21 -9.58
C ARG A 94 23.96 0.90 -9.28
N TYR A 95 22.67 0.80 -9.59
CA TYR A 95 21.93 -0.45 -9.43
C TYR A 95 22.64 -1.65 -10.08
N ASP A 96 23.15 -1.46 -11.30
CA ASP A 96 23.85 -2.50 -12.08
C ASP A 96 25.18 -2.97 -11.45
N ASP A 97 25.76 -2.17 -10.55
CA ASP A 97 27.01 -2.49 -9.85
C ASP A 97 26.76 -3.34 -8.59
N VAL A 98 25.49 -3.47 -8.15
CA VAL A 98 25.11 -4.25 -6.97
C VAL A 98 24.89 -5.71 -7.37
N PRO A 99 25.55 -6.69 -6.72
CA PRO A 99 25.30 -8.09 -7.02
C PRO A 99 23.82 -8.47 -6.79
N GLU A 100 23.23 -9.18 -7.75
CA GLU A 100 21.79 -9.50 -7.75
C GLU A 100 21.31 -10.17 -6.46
N HIS A 101 22.14 -11.04 -5.87
CA HIS A 101 21.82 -11.72 -4.61
C HIS A 101 21.68 -10.76 -3.42
N VAL A 102 22.39 -9.62 -3.43
CA VAL A 102 22.27 -8.58 -2.40
C VAL A 102 20.95 -7.86 -2.55
N VAL A 103 20.60 -7.45 -3.78
CA VAL A 103 19.29 -6.83 -4.09
C VAL A 103 18.15 -7.75 -3.67
N ASN A 104 18.22 -9.03 -4.07
CA ASN A 104 17.19 -10.01 -3.75
C ASN A 104 17.08 -10.27 -2.24
N ALA A 105 18.20 -10.34 -1.51
CA ALA A 105 18.18 -10.50 -0.06
C ALA A 105 17.55 -9.29 0.65
N PHE A 106 17.89 -8.08 0.21
CA PHE A 106 17.36 -6.84 0.77
C PHE A 106 15.85 -6.72 0.54
N ILE A 107 15.39 -6.96 -0.69
CA ILE A 107 13.95 -7.01 -1.03
C ILE A 107 13.24 -8.09 -0.22
N ALA A 108 13.84 -9.28 -0.06
CA ALA A 108 13.22 -10.36 0.70
C ALA A 108 13.00 -10.02 2.19
N ALA A 109 13.89 -9.22 2.76
CA ALA A 109 13.81 -8.77 4.15
C ALA A 109 12.84 -7.59 4.34
N GLU A 110 12.98 -6.54 3.52
CA GLU A 110 12.28 -5.27 3.71
C GLU A 110 10.94 -5.17 2.97
N ASP A 111 10.89 -5.62 1.72
CA ASP A 111 9.75 -5.41 0.84
C ASP A 111 9.61 -6.49 -0.23
N ARG A 112 9.08 -7.65 0.18
CA ARG A 112 8.95 -8.84 -0.69
C ARG A 112 8.18 -8.63 -1.99
N ARG A 113 7.39 -7.56 -2.10
CA ARG A 113 6.58 -7.25 -3.28
C ARG A 113 7.07 -6.01 -4.00
N PHE A 114 8.30 -5.57 -3.74
CA PHE A 114 8.90 -4.37 -4.30
C PHE A 114 8.64 -4.21 -5.79
N TRP A 115 8.93 -5.25 -6.58
CA TRP A 115 8.82 -5.20 -8.04
C TRP A 115 7.39 -5.07 -8.60
N VAL A 116 6.35 -5.32 -7.79
CA VAL A 116 4.97 -5.42 -8.29
C VAL A 116 4.01 -4.36 -7.77
N HIS A 117 4.29 -3.70 -6.65
CA HIS A 117 3.46 -2.61 -6.17
C HIS A 117 3.92 -1.26 -6.75
N SER A 118 3.08 -0.23 -6.68
CA SER A 118 3.40 1.13 -7.14
C SER A 118 3.45 2.07 -5.93
N GLY A 119 4.50 1.95 -5.12
CA GLY A 119 4.70 2.75 -3.89
C GLY A 119 4.01 2.21 -2.63
N ILE A 120 2.85 1.57 -2.72
CA ILE A 120 2.12 1.04 -1.55
C ILE A 120 1.79 -0.45 -1.74
N ASP A 121 2.17 -1.28 -0.77
CA ASP A 121 1.76 -2.68 -0.73
C ASP A 121 0.38 -2.85 -0.06
N TYR A 122 -0.70 -2.71 -0.83
CA TYR A 122 -2.07 -2.94 -0.34
C TYR A 122 -2.30 -4.36 0.20
N ARG A 123 -1.71 -5.40 -0.42
CA ARG A 123 -1.87 -6.78 0.05
C ARG A 123 -1.13 -6.99 1.36
N GLY A 124 0.05 -6.38 1.50
CA GLY A 124 0.85 -6.36 2.71
C GLY A 124 0.13 -5.65 3.85
N ILE A 125 -0.50 -4.51 3.58
CA ILE A 125 -1.31 -3.78 4.56
C ILE A 125 -2.51 -4.62 5.03
N ILE A 126 -3.28 -5.21 4.11
CA ILE A 126 -4.43 -6.06 4.46
C ILE A 126 -3.98 -7.27 5.29
N ARG A 127 -2.86 -7.91 4.89
CA ARG A 127 -2.27 -9.03 5.63
C ARG A 127 -1.81 -8.61 7.03
N ALA A 128 -1.13 -7.48 7.16
CA ALA A 128 -0.68 -6.95 8.45
C ALA A 128 -1.86 -6.60 9.36
N LEU A 129 -2.91 -5.99 8.80
CA LEU A 129 -4.15 -5.70 9.54
C LEU A 129 -4.84 -6.99 10.01
N PHE A 130 -4.91 -8.01 9.15
CA PHE A 130 -5.48 -9.30 9.53
C PHE A 130 -4.67 -9.98 10.65
N GLN A 131 -3.34 -9.91 10.59
CA GLN A 131 -2.46 -10.40 11.66
C GLN A 131 -2.69 -9.66 12.97
N LEU A 132 -2.77 -8.32 12.93
CA LEU A 132 -3.09 -7.51 14.12
C LEU A 132 -4.43 -7.93 14.74
N LEU A 133 -5.47 -8.13 13.93
CA LEU A 133 -6.80 -8.50 14.41
C LEU A 133 -6.87 -9.93 14.96
N THR A 134 -6.05 -10.85 14.45
CA THR A 134 -6.09 -12.27 14.83
C THR A 134 -5.10 -12.64 15.92
N THR A 135 -3.94 -11.98 15.96
CA THR A 135 -2.83 -12.31 16.86
C THR A 135 -2.58 -11.23 17.90
N GLY A 136 -3.14 -10.03 17.73
CA GLY A 136 -2.88 -8.88 18.60
C GLY A 136 -1.60 -8.11 18.27
N ASP A 137 -0.73 -8.67 17.42
CA ASP A 137 0.57 -8.11 17.07
C ASP A 137 0.78 -8.02 15.55
N ILE A 138 1.61 -7.06 15.14
CA ILE A 138 2.03 -6.91 13.74
C ILE A 138 3.40 -7.55 13.58
N ALA A 139 3.43 -8.79 13.06
CA ALA A 139 4.69 -9.49 12.77
C ALA A 139 5.34 -9.08 11.44
N SER A 140 4.62 -8.36 10.57
CA SER A 140 5.11 -7.98 9.25
C SER A 140 5.26 -6.48 9.07
N GLY A 141 6.41 -6.05 8.51
CA GLY A 141 6.61 -4.69 8.06
C GLY A 141 5.51 -4.26 7.08
N GLY A 142 4.75 -3.23 7.47
CA GLY A 142 3.66 -2.68 6.65
C GLY A 142 4.10 -1.56 5.71
N SER A 143 5.37 -1.15 5.75
CA SER A 143 5.90 -0.06 4.93
C SER A 143 6.71 -0.61 3.75
N THR A 144 6.60 0.03 2.59
CA THR A 144 7.38 -0.32 1.39
C THR A 144 8.73 0.40 1.38
N LEU A 145 9.69 -0.08 0.60
CA LEU A 145 10.97 0.62 0.41
C LEU A 145 10.77 2.05 -0.10
N THR A 146 9.84 2.26 -1.03
CA THR A 146 9.53 3.59 -1.56
C THR A 146 8.93 4.53 -0.49
N GLN A 147 8.16 4.00 0.47
CA GLN A 147 7.71 4.79 1.63
C GLN A 147 8.86 5.15 2.57
N GLN A 148 9.83 4.25 2.75
CA GLN A 148 11.03 4.55 3.52
C GLN A 148 11.87 5.63 2.82
N LEU A 149 12.02 5.55 1.49
CA LEU A 149 12.68 6.58 0.68
C LEU A 149 11.97 7.95 0.81
N ALA A 150 10.65 7.96 0.66
CA ALA A 150 9.82 9.16 0.84
C ALA A 150 10.03 9.81 2.21
N ARG A 151 10.05 8.99 3.26
CA ARG A 151 10.29 9.44 4.64
C ARG A 151 11.66 10.06 4.79
N ASP A 152 12.70 9.39 4.30
CA ASP A 152 14.08 9.73 4.60
C ASP A 152 14.57 10.99 3.87
N TYR A 153 14.00 11.31 2.70
CA TYR A 153 14.43 12.46 1.89
C TYR A 153 13.51 13.68 1.94
N PHE A 154 12.22 13.52 2.25
CA PHE A 154 11.25 14.62 2.07
C PHE A 154 10.45 14.99 3.32
N LEU A 155 10.52 14.18 4.39
CA LEU A 155 9.69 14.40 5.58
C LEU A 155 10.56 14.62 6.82
N ASN A 156 10.11 15.53 7.68
CA ASN A 156 10.69 15.73 9.00
C ASN A 156 10.33 14.54 9.92
N LEU A 157 11.19 14.27 10.90
CA LEU A 157 11.15 13.08 11.76
C LEU A 157 9.97 13.01 12.75
N ASP A 158 8.99 13.91 12.66
CA ASP A 158 7.86 13.97 13.59
C ASP A 158 6.89 12.79 13.35
N GLN A 159 6.85 11.85 14.29
CA GLN A 159 6.08 10.61 14.15
C GLN A 159 4.57 10.81 14.35
N THR A 160 3.90 11.49 13.41
CA THR A 160 2.44 11.62 13.40
C THR A 160 1.79 10.69 12.36
N ILE A 161 0.52 10.36 12.58
CA ILE A 161 -0.31 9.64 11.60
C ILE A 161 -0.35 10.41 10.27
N ASP A 162 -0.38 11.74 10.33
CA ASP A 162 -0.33 12.63 9.16
C ASP A 162 0.95 12.42 8.33
N ARG A 163 2.10 12.24 8.99
CA ARG A 163 3.35 11.90 8.31
C ARG A 163 3.21 10.57 7.56
N LYS A 164 2.56 9.56 8.14
CA LYS A 164 2.39 8.26 7.48
C LYS A 164 1.54 8.34 6.21
N PHE A 165 0.51 9.18 6.21
CA PHE A 165 -0.27 9.46 5.00
C PHE A 165 0.56 10.20 3.94
N LYS A 166 1.41 11.17 4.35
CA LYS A 166 2.35 11.85 3.44
C LYS A 166 3.37 10.89 2.84
N GLU A 167 3.95 9.97 3.63
CA GLU A 167 4.86 8.92 3.14
C GLU A 167 4.20 8.08 2.05
N ALA A 168 2.97 7.61 2.30
CA ALA A 168 2.23 6.79 1.35
C ALA A 168 1.91 7.54 0.05
N ALA A 169 1.43 8.78 0.15
CA ALA A 169 1.11 9.59 -1.02
C ALA A 169 2.37 9.97 -1.82
N LEU A 170 3.47 10.28 -1.14
CA LEU A 170 4.74 10.61 -1.78
C LEU A 170 5.38 9.38 -2.44
N ALA A 171 5.30 8.20 -1.82
CA ALA A 171 5.77 6.96 -2.41
C ALA A 171 5.09 6.68 -3.76
N VAL A 172 3.78 6.92 -3.86
CA VAL A 172 3.06 6.77 -5.14
C VAL A 172 3.59 7.75 -6.19
N ARG A 173 3.89 9.01 -5.82
CA ARG A 173 4.47 9.99 -6.75
C ARG A 173 5.89 9.62 -7.17
N ILE A 174 6.74 9.18 -6.23
CA ILE A 174 8.10 8.72 -6.51
C ILE A 174 8.08 7.61 -7.56
N GLU A 175 7.15 6.66 -7.45
CA GLU A 175 7.00 5.54 -8.40
C GLU A 175 6.42 5.92 -9.75
N GLN A 176 5.89 7.13 -9.89
CA GLN A 176 5.51 7.70 -11.18
C GLN A 176 6.70 8.41 -11.85
N GLU A 177 7.67 8.88 -11.07
CA GLU A 177 8.82 9.64 -11.57
C GLU A 177 10.06 8.77 -11.79
N PHE A 178 10.21 7.68 -11.05
CA PHE A 178 11.40 6.82 -11.07
C PHE A 178 11.06 5.36 -11.37
N SER A 179 11.98 4.67 -12.05
CA SER A 179 11.91 3.22 -12.20
C SER A 179 12.24 2.50 -10.89
N LYS A 180 11.91 1.21 -10.79
CA LYS A 180 12.20 0.39 -9.61
C LYS A 180 13.69 0.28 -9.32
N GLU A 181 14.48 0.17 -10.37
CA GLU A 181 15.95 0.13 -10.30
C GLU A 181 16.49 1.45 -9.77
N THR A 182 15.98 2.59 -10.27
CA THR A 182 16.36 3.90 -9.73
C THR A 182 15.95 4.06 -8.27
N ILE A 183 14.76 3.62 -7.88
CA ILE A 183 14.31 3.65 -6.48
C ILE A 183 15.22 2.79 -5.58
N MET A 184 15.72 1.66 -6.07
CA MET A 184 16.66 0.80 -5.34
C MET A 184 18.06 1.43 -5.22
N GLU A 185 18.44 2.28 -6.18
CA GLU A 185 19.72 2.99 -6.20
C GLU A 185 19.79 4.16 -5.18
N LEU A 186 18.64 4.76 -4.86
CA LEU A 186 18.49 5.98 -4.03
C LEU A 186 18.45 5.73 -2.50
#